data_AF-A0A7X8X6I2-F1
#
_entry.id   AF-A0A7X8X6I2-F1
#
_cell.length_a   1.000
_cell.length_b   1.000
_cell.length_c   1.000
_cell.angle_alpha   90.00
_cell.angle_beta   90.00
_cell.angle_gamma   90.00
#
_symmetry.space_group_name_H-M   'P 1'
#
loop_
_entity.id
_entity.type
_entity.pdbx_description
1 polymer ?
#
loop_
_entity_poly.entity_id
_entity_poly.type
_entity_poly.pdbx_seq_one_letter_code
_entity_poly.pdbx_strand_id
1 'polypeptide(L)' 'MITYFAYGLFGISFILKMIGLYLLSAKPEKPFEERRKAYNKFNWPANILIMTGVGILVYQWYF' A
#
# COMPACT_ATOMS: atom_id res chain seq x y z
N MET A 1 -12.76 2.86 -23.95
CA MET A 1 -11.37 2.34 -23.83
C MET A 1 -10.61 3.07 -22.72
N ILE A 2 -10.63 4.41 -22.68
CA ILE A 2 -10.04 5.25 -21.59
C ILE A 2 -10.62 4.92 -20.20
N THR A 3 -11.94 4.72 -20.11
CA THR A 3 -12.63 4.36 -18.86
C THR A 3 -12.12 3.07 -18.23
N TYR A 4 -11.92 2.00 -19.02
CA TYR A 4 -11.40 0.73 -18.51
C TYR A 4 -9.96 0.85 -17.99
N PHE A 5 -9.14 1.70 -18.62
CA PHE A 5 -7.76 1.96 -18.19
C PHE A 5 -7.73 2.71 -16.85
N ALA A 6 -8.62 3.70 -16.69
CA ALA A 6 -8.80 4.43 -15.44
C ALA A 6 -9.27 3.51 -14.29
N TYR A 7 -10.23 2.62 -14.53
CA TYR A 7 -10.65 1.65 -13.52
C TYR A 7 -9.55 0.64 -13.16
N GLY A 8 -8.72 0.24 -14.14
CA GLY A 8 -7.57 -0.62 -13.92
C GLY A 8 -6.51 0.03 -13.01
N LEU A 9 -6.13 1.28 -13.30
CA LEU A 9 -5.19 2.04 -12.47
C LEU A 9 -5.73 2.26 -11.05
N PHE A 10 -7.02 2.54 -10.92
CA PHE A 10 -7.67 2.67 -9.62
C PHE A 10 -7.59 1.36 -8.82
N GLY A 11 -7.88 0.22 -9.46
CA GLY A 11 -7.77 -1.10 -8.84
C GLY A 11 -6.34 -1.42 -8.39
N ILE A 12 -5.34 -1.16 -9.23
CA ILE A 12 -3.92 -1.36 -8.88
C ILE A 12 -3.52 -0.48 -7.69
N SER A 13 -3.90 0.81 -7.71
CA SER A 13 -3.65 1.72 -6.60
C SER A 13 -4.24 1.21 -5.29
N PHE A 14 -5.49 0.73 -5.33
CA PHE A 14 -6.17 0.17 -4.18
C PHE A 14 -5.41 -1.04 -3.61
N ILE A 15 -5.03 -2.00 -4.47
CA ILE A 15 -4.30 -3.21 -4.07
C ILE A 15 -2.96 -2.85 -3.41
N LEU A 16 -2.18 -1.95 -4.01
CA LEU A 16 -0.88 -1.55 -3.48
C LEU A 16 -0.99 -0.96 -2.07
N LYS A 17 -1.98 -0.09 -1.84
CA LYS A 17 -2.25 0.48 -0.51
C LYS A 17 -2.70 -0.59 0.48
N MET A 18 -3.58 -1.50 0.08
CA MET A 18 -4.03 -2.60 0.95
C MET A 18 -2.86 -3.50 1.38
N ILE A 19 -1.96 -3.84 0.47
CA ILE A 19 -0.76 -4.63 0.79
C ILE A 19 0.16 -3.85 1.74
N GLY A 20 0.41 -2.57 1.47
CA GLY A 20 1.23 -1.74 2.35
C GLY A 20 0.64 -1.63 3.76
N LEU A 21 -0.66 -1.35 3.88
CA LEU A 21 -1.35 -1.30 5.17
C LEU A 21 -1.34 -2.65 5.88
N TYR A 22 -1.52 -3.75 5.15
CA TYR A 22 -1.42 -5.09 5.72
C TYR A 22 -0.02 -5.39 6.26
N LEU A 23 1.04 -4.98 5.56
CA LEU A 23 2.42 -5.14 6.02
C LEU A 23 2.75 -4.28 7.26
N LEU A 24 2.10 -3.13 7.42
CA LEU A 24 2.22 -2.28 8.62
C LEU A 24 1.31 -2.75 9.76
N SER A 25 0.31 -3.58 9.47
CA SER A 25 -0.66 -4.00 10.47
C SER A 25 0.04 -4.81 11.57
N ALA A 26 -0.17 -4.37 12.81
CA ALA A 26 0.33 -5.08 13.96
C ALA A 26 -0.49 -6.36 14.13
N LYS A 27 0.16 -7.53 14.23
CA LYS A 27 -0.52 -8.78 14.61
C LYS A 27 -0.70 -8.78 16.13
N PRO A 28 -1.91 -8.50 16.67
CA PRO A 28 -2.11 -8.30 18.10
C PRO A 28 -1.74 -9.55 18.92
N GLU A 29 -1.81 -10.72 18.30
CA GLU A 29 -1.48 -12.04 18.85
C GLU A 29 0.01 -12.22 19.16
N LYS A 30 0.90 -11.42 18.54
CA LYS A 30 2.35 -11.55 18.72
C LYS A 30 2.90 -10.70 19.87
N PRO A 31 3.98 -11.16 20.53
CA PRO A 31 4.71 -10.35 21.52
C PRO A 31 5.14 -8.99 20.96
N PHE A 32 5.20 -7.97 21.81
CA PHE A 32 5.52 -6.59 21.41
C PHE A 32 6.85 -6.48 20.65
N GLU A 33 7.89 -7.20 21.07
CA GLU A 33 9.19 -7.19 20.39
C GLU A 33 9.13 -7.75 18.97
N GLU A 34 8.38 -8.83 18.75
CA GLU A 34 8.18 -9.38 17.41
C GLU A 34 7.42 -8.41 16.52
N ARG A 35 6.39 -7.74 17.06
CA ARG A 35 5.65 -6.70 16.34
C ARG A 35 6.57 -5.56 15.93
N ARG A 36 7.46 -5.10 16.83
CA ARG A 36 8.42 -4.04 16.55
C ARG A 36 9.44 -4.46 15.48
N LYS A 37 9.98 -5.68 15.55
CA LYS A 37 10.91 -6.22 14.54
C LYS A 37 10.24 -6.35 13.18
N ALA A 38 9.01 -6.88 13.14
CA ALA A 38 8.23 -6.98 11.91
C ALA A 38 7.93 -5.60 11.33
N TYR A 39 7.44 -4.66 12.16
CA TYR A 39 7.20 -3.29 11.74
C TYR A 39 8.45 -2.64 11.16
N ASN A 40 9.59 -2.67 11.85
CA ASN A 40 10.83 -2.08 11.34
C ASN A 40 11.30 -2.72 10.03
N LYS A 41 11.10 -4.03 9.86
CA LYS A 41 11.44 -4.75 8.63
C LYS A 41 10.53 -4.35 7.46
N PHE A 42 9.23 -4.22 7.71
CA PHE A 42 8.23 -4.00 6.66
C PHE A 42 7.84 -2.51 6.49
N ASN A 43 8.28 -1.62 7.37
CA ASN A 43 7.90 -0.21 7.36
C ASN A 43 8.29 0.48 6.04
N TRP A 44 9.55 0.34 5.64
CA TRP A 44 10.04 0.92 4.39
C TRP A 44 9.34 0.37 3.14
N PRO A 45 9.28 -0.96 2.90
CA PRO A 45 8.61 -1.48 1.71
C PRO A 45 7.10 -1.20 1.72
N ALA A 46 6.45 -1.21 2.88
CA ALA A 46 5.04 -0.88 2.99
C ALA A 46 4.74 0.59 2.64
N ASN A 47 5.54 1.53 3.14
CA ASN A 47 5.37 2.93 2.81
C ASN A 47 5.64 3.19 1.32
N ILE A 48 6.59 2.48 0.69
CA ILE A 48 6.80 2.58 -0.76
C ILE A 48 5.57 2.13 -1.53
N LEU A 49 4.96 1.00 -1.14
CA LEU A 49 3.73 0.51 -1.78
C LEU A 49 2.59 1.52 -1.65
N ILE A 50 2.41 2.09 -0.46
CA ILE A 50 1.39 3.13 -0.21
C ILE A 50 1.66 4.36 -1.07
N MET A 51 2.88 4.88 -1.07
CA MET A 51 3.27 6.07 -1.84
C MET A 51 3.13 5.85 -3.34
N THR A 52 3.47 4.66 -3.84
CA THR A 52 3.27 4.28 -5.24
C THR A 52 1.80 4.27 -5.60
N GLY A 53 0.95 3.67 -4.75
CA GLY A 53 -0.50 3.67 -4.94
C GLY A 53 -1.09 5.09 -4.94
N VAL A 54 -0.61 5.99 -4.08
CA VAL A 54 -1.00 7.40 -4.08
C VAL A 54 -0.54 8.09 -5.36
N GLY A 55 0.70 7.87 -5.79
CA GLY A 55 1.25 8.44 -7.03
C GLY A 55 0.45 8.06 -8.27
N ILE A 56 -0.03 6.81 -8.35
CA ILE A 56 -0.91 6.36 -9.44
C ILE A 56 -2.24 7.13 -9.47
N LEU A 57 -2.86 7.39 -8.30
CA LEU A 57 -4.09 8.19 -8.27
C LEU A 57 -3.86 9.64 -8.64
N VAL A 58 -2.75 10.22 -8.17
CA VAL A 58 -2.36 11.57 -8.54
C VAL A 58 -2.18 11.66 -10.06
N TYR A 59 -1.44 10.73 -10.65
CA TYR A 59 -1.26 10.66 -12.10
C TYR A 59 -2.60 10.55 -12.83
N GLN A 60 -3.48 9.64 -12.41
CA GLN A 60 -4.82 9.45 -12.98
C GLN A 60 -5.74 10.68 -12.83
N TRP A 61 -5.53 11.51 -11.81
CA TRP A 61 -6.34 12.71 -11.59
C TRP A 61 -5.93 13.86 -12.53
N TYR A 62 -4.65 13.94 -12.88
CA TYR A 62 -4.11 14.99 -13.73
C TYR A 62 -4.07 14.64 -15.23
N PHE A 63 -4.09 13.35 -15.59
CA PHE A 63 -4.01 12.84 -16.96
C PHE A 63 -5.10 11.79 -17.24
#